data_AF-A0A426VT84-F1
#
_entry.id   AF-A0A426VT84-F1
#
_cell.length_a   1.000
_cell.length_b   1.000
_cell.length_c   1.000
_cell.angle_alpha   90.00
_cell.angle_beta   90.00
_cell.angle_gamma   90.00
#
_symmetry.space_group_name_H-M   'P 1'
#
loop_
_entity.id
_entity.type
_entity.pdbx_description
1 polymer ?
#
loop_
_entity_poly.entity_id
_entity_poly.type
_entity_poly.pdbx_seq_one_letter_code
_entity_poly.pdbx_strand_id
1 'polypeptide(L)'
;MATTLPRITARVDVDTQDLLTKAAAIAGMSSINSFVLSAAIEKAKQVIEREQALKLSQADAMLLMEALDRPATQNSKLKAAADRYESKTQ
;
A
#
# COMPACT_ATOMS: atom_id res chain seq x y z
N MET A 1 -3.08 0.53 33.49
CA MET A 1 -3.92 -0.02 32.40
C MET A 1 -3.05 -0.91 31.54
N ALA A 2 -3.30 -2.22 31.54
CA ALA A 2 -2.48 -3.16 30.78
C ALA A 2 -2.76 -2.99 29.28
N THR A 3 -1.81 -2.43 28.54
CA THR A 3 -1.84 -2.34 27.08
C THR A 3 -1.58 -3.73 26.49
N THR A 4 -2.64 -4.52 26.34
CA THR A 4 -2.57 -5.82 25.67
C THR A 4 -2.46 -5.59 24.17
N LEU A 5 -1.23 -5.61 23.66
CA LEU A 5 -0.98 -5.54 22.23
C LEU A 5 -1.62 -6.76 21.52
N PRO A 6 -2.23 -6.57 20.34
CA PRO A 6 -2.80 -7.65 19.56
C PRO A 6 -1.71 -8.65 19.14
N ARG A 7 -2.03 -9.95 19.17
CA ARG A 7 -1.10 -11.04 18.81
C ARG A 7 -1.42 -11.58 17.43
N ILE A 8 -0.37 -11.91 16.68
CA ILE A 8 -0.46 -12.62 15.41
C ILE A 8 -0.15 -14.09 15.70
N THR A 9 -1.08 -14.99 15.38
CA THR A 9 -0.91 -16.44 15.57
C THR A 9 -1.37 -17.17 14.31
N ALA A 10 -0.54 -18.06 13.78
CA ALA A 10 -0.85 -18.90 12.63
C ALA A 10 -0.39 -20.33 12.89
N ARG A 11 -1.17 -21.31 12.41
CA ARG A 11 -0.73 -22.71 12.37
C ARG A 11 0.06 -22.92 11.09
N VAL A 12 1.19 -23.60 11.19
CA VAL A 12 2.05 -23.98 10.07
C VAL A 12 2.24 -25.48 10.10
N ASP A 13 2.40 -26.09 8.93
CA ASP A 13 2.85 -27.47 8.82
C ASP A 13 4.37 -27.57 9.05
N VAL A 14 4.87 -28.80 9.10
CA VAL A 14 6.29 -29.09 9.36
C VAL A 14 7.18 -28.50 8.27
N ASP A 15 6.77 -28.64 7.00
CA ASP A 15 7.56 -28.17 5.87
C ASP A 15 7.72 -26.63 5.89
N THR A 16 6.64 -25.92 6.20
CA THR A 16 6.64 -24.46 6.37
C THR A 16 7.47 -24.05 7.57
N GLN A 17 7.38 -24.77 8.70
CA GLN A 17 8.19 -24.50 9.88
C GLN A 17 9.69 -24.65 9.56
N ASP A 18 10.08 -25.70 8.86
CA ASP A 18 11.48 -25.95 8.47
C ASP A 18 11.99 -24.88 7.49
N LEU A 19 11.16 -24.48 6.52
CA LEU A 19 11.47 -23.41 5.59
C LEU A 19 11.73 -22.10 6.33
N LEU A 20 10.83 -21.70 7.22
CA LEU A 20 10.94 -20.46 7.98
C LEU A 20 12.13 -20.49 8.94
N THR A 21 12.44 -21.65 9.53
CA THR A 21 13.61 -21.84 10.40
C THR A 21 14.91 -21.62 9.63
N LYS A 22 15.04 -22.26 8.45
CA LYS A 22 16.21 -22.09 7.57
C LYS A 22 16.36 -20.64 7.11
N ALA A 23 15.26 -20.02 6.68
CA ALA A 23 15.26 -18.63 6.25
C ALA A 23 15.65 -17.66 7.39
N ALA A 24 15.13 -17.87 8.60
CA ALA A 24 15.50 -17.10 9.78
C ALA A 24 17.00 -17.21 10.09
N ALA A 25 17.55 -18.43 10.03
CA ALA A 25 18.99 -18.66 10.24
C ALA A 25 19.86 -17.95 9.20
N ILE A 26 19.48 -18.01 7.92
CA ILE A 26 20.19 -17.32 6.82
C ILE A 26 20.11 -15.80 7.01
N ALA A 27 18.97 -15.28 7.44
CA ALA A 27 18.77 -13.86 7.71
C ALA A 27 19.42 -13.38 9.02
N GLY A 28 20.10 -14.25 9.78
CA GLY A 28 20.74 -13.92 11.05
C GLY A 28 19.75 -13.62 12.19
N MET A 29 18.51 -14.10 12.08
CA MET A 29 17.47 -13.86 13.08
C MET A 29 17.40 -14.97 14.11
N SER A 30 17.26 -14.60 15.38
CA SER A 30 17.28 -15.54 16.51
C SER A 30 16.01 -16.38 16.67
N SER A 31 14.91 -16.03 16.00
CA SER A 31 13.66 -16.78 16.08
C SER A 31 12.82 -16.72 14.80
N ILE A 32 12.02 -17.76 14.57
CA ILE A 32 11.01 -17.81 13.50
C ILE A 32 10.02 -16.63 13.64
N ASN A 33 9.60 -16.32 14.87
CA ASN A 33 8.64 -15.25 15.13
C ASN A 33 9.18 -13.87 14.70
N SER A 34 10.46 -13.60 15.00
CA SER A 34 11.14 -12.37 14.56
C SER A 34 11.19 -12.28 13.04
N PHE A 35 11.49 -13.40 12.38
CA PHE A 35 11.52 -13.48 10.92
C PHE A 35 10.14 -13.24 10.28
N VAL A 36 9.11 -13.94 10.76
CA VAL A 36 7.75 -13.79 10.25
C VAL A 36 7.24 -12.38 10.45
N LEU A 37 7.49 -11.76 11.61
CA LEU A 37 7.08 -10.37 11.86
C LEU A 37 7.81 -9.40 10.92
N SER A 38 9.12 -9.53 10.76
CA SER A 38 9.90 -8.67 9.87
C SER A 38 9.44 -8.79 8.42
N ALA A 39 9.26 -10.03 7.93
CA ALA A 39 8.81 -10.30 6.58
C ALA A 39 7.38 -9.78 6.34
N ALA A 40 6.48 -9.91 7.33
CA ALA A 40 5.13 -9.38 7.24
C ALA A 40 5.12 -7.84 7.16
N ILE A 41 5.96 -7.16 7.96
CA ILE A 41 6.10 -5.70 7.93
C ILE A 41 6.65 -5.24 6.58
N GLU A 42 7.70 -5.88 6.09
CA GLU A 42 8.30 -5.56 4.79
C GLU A 42 7.27 -5.71 3.67
N LYS A 43 6.55 -6.84 3.66
CA LYS A 43 5.54 -7.10 2.64
C LYS A 43 4.38 -6.11 2.72
N ALA A 44 3.94 -5.76 3.94
CA ALA A 44 2.89 -4.77 4.13
C ALA A 44 3.30 -3.40 3.56
N LYS A 45 4.53 -2.95 3.81
CA LYS A 45 5.05 -1.70 3.22
C LYS A 45 5.05 -1.74 1.71
N GLN A 46 5.55 -2.83 1.11
CA GLN A 46 5.57 -3.00 -0.35
C GLN A 46 4.16 -3.00 -0.96
N VAL A 47 3.18 -3.62 -0.31
CA VAL A 47 1.79 -3.65 -0.80
C VAL A 47 1.17 -2.26 -0.72
N ILE A 48 1.34 -1.56 0.41
CA ILE A 48 0.85 -0.19 0.58
C ILE A 48 1.48 0.76 -0.45
N GLU A 49 2.81 0.68 -0.61
CA GLU A 49 3.53 1.50 -1.59
C GLU A 49 3.06 1.19 -3.02
N ARG A 50 2.84 -0.09 -3.36
CA ARG A 50 2.35 -0.49 -4.69
C ARG A 50 0.96 0.05 -5.00
N GLU A 51 0.06 0.10 -4.02
CA GLU A 51 -1.30 0.64 -4.19
C GLU A 51 -1.32 2.17 -4.21
N GLN A 52 -0.49 2.82 -3.38
CA GLN A 52 -0.42 4.29 -3.30
C GLN A 52 0.39 4.90 -4.45
N ALA A 53 1.37 4.16 -4.97
CA ALA A 53 2.10 4.56 -6.15
C ALA A 53 1.24 4.33 -7.39
N LEU A 54 0.73 5.42 -7.96
CA LEU A 54 0.25 5.44 -9.33
C LEU A 54 1.45 5.14 -10.24
N LYS A 55 1.66 3.85 -10.55
CA LYS A 55 2.58 3.43 -11.61
C LYS A 55 1.96 3.84 -12.94
N LEU A 56 2.10 5.11 -13.26
CA LEU A 56 1.83 5.64 -14.58
C LEU A 56 2.72 4.87 -15.55
N SER A 57 2.11 4.30 -16.59
CA SER A 57 2.91 3.86 -17.73
C SER A 57 3.64 5.09 -18.29
N GLN A 58 4.73 4.90 -19.05
CA GLN A 58 5.44 6.03 -19.65
C GLN A 58 4.49 6.93 -20.47
N ALA A 59 3.49 6.33 -21.12
CA ALA A 59 2.45 7.05 -21.85
C ALA A 59 1.54 7.88 -20.91
N ASP A 60 1.12 7.32 -19.78
CA ASP A 60 0.28 8.04 -18.82
C ASP A 60 1.04 9.17 -18.12
N ALA A 61 2.34 8.98 -17.87
CA ALA A 61 3.21 10.01 -17.29
C ALA A 61 3.38 11.20 -18.26
N MET A 62 3.54 10.93 -19.55
CA MET A 62 3.59 11.98 -20.59
C MET A 62 2.25 12.73 -20.70
N LEU A 63 1.13 12.00 -20.68
CA LEU A 63 -0.21 12.59 -20.68
C LEU A 63 -0.45 13.48 -19.45
N LEU A 64 -0.02 13.03 -18.26
CA LEU A 64 -0.11 13.81 -17.03
C LEU A 64 0.74 15.08 -17.13
N MET A 65 1.97 14.97 -17.64
CA MET A 65 2.86 16.13 -17.77
C MET A 65 2.32 17.16 -18.78
N GLU A 66 1.80 16.71 -19.92
CA GLU A 66 1.14 17.56 -20.90
C GLU A 66 -0.13 18.22 -20.34
N ALA A 67 -0.85 17.55 -19.45
CA ALA A 67 -2.01 18.09 -18.75
C ALA A 67 -1.65 19.05 -17.60
N LEU A 68 -0.48 18.92 -16.98
CA LEU A 68 0.02 19.85 -15.95
C LEU A 68 0.55 21.15 -16.58
N ASP A 69 1.22 21.07 -17.72
CA ASP A 69 1.79 22.24 -18.41
C ASP A 69 0.74 23.09 -19.14
N ARG A 70 -0.43 22.53 -19.44
CA ARG A 70 -1.55 23.24 -20.07
C ARG A 70 -2.64 23.55 -19.05
N PRO A 71 -3.04 24.82 -18.84
CA PRO A 71 -4.21 25.10 -18.02
C PRO A 71 -5.43 24.38 -18.61
N ALA A 72 -6.09 23.55 -17.81
CA ALA A 72 -7.24 22.77 -18.24
C ALA A 72 -8.35 23.70 -18.71
N THR A 73 -8.83 23.48 -19.94
CA THR A 73 -9.99 24.21 -20.49
C THR A 73 -11.24 23.83 -19.70
N GLN A 74 -12.02 24.82 -19.30
CA GLN A 74 -13.18 24.63 -18.43
C GLN A 74 -14.19 23.68 -19.08
N ASN A 75 -14.36 22.49 -18.50
CA ASN A 75 -15.39 21.54 -18.93
C ASN A 75 -16.74 21.97 -18.36
N SER A 76 -17.67 22.35 -19.24
CA SER A 76 -19.00 22.85 -18.87
C SER A 76 -19.80 21.87 -18.01
N LYS A 77 -19.61 20.56 -18.18
CA LYS A 77 -20.25 19.53 -17.35
C LYS A 77 -19.66 19.47 -15.94
N LEU A 78 -18.34 19.64 -15.80
CA LEU A 78 -17.69 19.68 -14.48
C LEU A 78 -18.09 20.94 -13.70
N LYS A 79 -18.22 22.08 -14.40
CA LYS A 79 -18.70 23.32 -13.79
C LYS A 79 -20.14 23.18 -13.26
N ALA A 80 -21.06 22.68 -14.08
CA ALA A 80 -22.44 22.44 -13.66
C ALA A 80 -22.54 21.43 -12.49
N ALA A 81 -21.64 20.44 -12.42
CA ALA A 81 -21.57 19.50 -11.31
C ALA A 81 -21.06 20.15 -10.02
N ALA A 82 -20.04 21.01 -10.10
CA ALA A 82 -19.52 21.79 -8.98
C ALA A 82 -20.58 22.76 -8.43
N ASP A 83 -21.24 23.52 -9.31
CA ASP A 83 -22.33 24.45 -8.94
C ASP A 83 -23.47 23.71 -8.23
N ARG A 84 -23.84 22.51 -8.72
CA ARG A 84 -24.84 21.65 -8.08
C ARG A 84 -24.40 21.16 -6.70
N TYR A 85 -23.12 20.83 -6.52
CA TYR A 85 -22.58 20.40 -5.23
C TYR A 85 -22.62 21.54 -4.20
N GLU A 86 -22.15 22.74 -4.56
CA GLU A 86 -22.20 23.92 -3.68
C GLU A 86 -23.63 24.28 -3.29
N SER A 87 -24.58 24.23 -4.24
CA SER A 87 -26.00 24.49 -3.96
C SER A 87 -26.68 23.45 -3.04
N LYS A 88 -26.05 22.29 -2.83
CA LYS A 88 -26.54 21.20 -1.96
C LYS A 88 -25.96 21.23 -0.55
N THR A 89 -24.92 22.03 -0.31
CA THR A 89 -24.24 22.17 0.99
C THR A 89 -24.66 23.45 1.73
N GLN A 90 -25.57 24.26 1.16
CA GLN A 90 -26.36 25.27 1.87
C GLN A 90 -27.73 24.71 2.26
#